data_AF-A0A1N7PM70-F1
#
_entry.id   AF-A0A1N7PM70-F1
#
_cell.length_a   1.000
_cell.length_b   1.000
_cell.length_c   1.000
_cell.angle_alpha   90.00
_cell.angle_beta   90.00
_cell.angle_gamma   90.00
#
_symmetry.space_group_name_H-M   'P 1'
#
loop_
_entity.id
_entity.type
_entity.pdbx_description
1 polymer ?
#
loop_
_entity_poly.entity_id
_entity_poly.type
_entity_poly.pdbx_seq_one_letter_code
_entity_poly.pdbx_strand_id
1 'polypeptide(L)'
;MEIVANVALILGCAFCAAQLFRQPEKLNEHNKTLAMLITLSVGFIAAAAIGQLLISEHNQDTQTLQRLLSNMKEYVAIPLIGSLLLATSFSKFWSRAGWGRWMLALFALFELFRRAELGGHYAMVLAGLSSAALIIAFARYSQAEIRVPGLIGALLASLAIGVYGPLSLLPEYRNEALSHGLLAISLAILGVATGLIIALNQKQETLSPRV
;
A
#
# COMPACT_ATOMS: atom_id res chain seq x y z
N MET A 1 10.39 14.50 -15.91
CA MET A 1 9.47 14.53 -14.75
C MET A 1 9.34 13.17 -14.08
N GLU A 2 9.30 12.07 -14.84
CA GLU A 2 9.17 10.70 -14.30
C GLU A 2 10.30 10.27 -13.35
N ILE A 3 11.55 10.68 -13.63
CA ILE A 3 12.67 10.41 -12.71
C ILE A 3 12.40 11.02 -11.33
N VAL A 4 11.96 12.28 -11.30
CA VAL A 4 11.66 12.99 -10.04
C VAL A 4 10.50 12.30 -9.31
N ALA A 5 9.47 11.86 -10.02
CA ALA A 5 8.33 11.17 -9.44
C ALA A 5 8.72 9.79 -8.85
N ASN A 6 9.56 9.02 -9.54
CA ASN A 6 10.09 7.75 -9.04
C ASN A 6 10.97 7.93 -7.81
N VAL A 7 11.86 8.93 -7.80
CA VAL A 7 12.68 9.26 -6.62
C VAL A 7 11.79 9.68 -5.45
N ALA A 8 10.77 10.52 -5.71
CA ALA A 8 9.81 10.91 -4.69
C ALA A 8 9.07 9.69 -4.12
N LEU A 9 8.65 8.73 -4.96
CA LEU A 9 8.00 7.50 -4.54
C LEU A 9 8.90 6.63 -3.66
N ILE A 10 10.18 6.48 -4.03
CA ILE A 10 11.18 5.76 -3.21
C ILE A 10 11.32 6.43 -1.84
N LEU A 11 11.44 7.77 -1.80
CA LEU A 11 11.52 8.53 -0.56
C LEU A 11 10.25 8.42 0.28
N GLY A 12 9.07 8.42 -0.34
CA GLY A 12 7.78 8.20 0.33
C GLY A 12 7.70 6.81 0.98
N CYS A 13 8.15 5.76 0.27
CA CYS A 13 8.25 4.41 0.82
C CYS A 13 9.23 4.33 1.99
N ALA A 14 10.43 4.91 1.83
CA ALA A 14 11.46 4.92 2.87
C ALA A 14 10.99 5.68 4.11
N PHE A 15 10.33 6.83 3.94
CA PHE A 15 9.74 7.60 5.03
C PHE A 15 8.63 6.81 5.73
N CYS A 16 7.72 6.19 4.98
CA CYS A 16 6.66 5.33 5.52
C CYS A 16 7.26 4.22 6.41
N ALA A 17 8.25 3.49 5.89
CA ALA A 17 8.96 2.46 6.64
C ALA A 17 9.64 3.03 7.89
N ALA A 18 10.38 4.14 7.76
CA ALA A 18 11.07 4.77 8.86
C ALA A 18 10.11 5.17 10.01
N GLN A 19 8.93 5.70 9.68
CA GLN A 19 7.92 6.06 10.69
C GLN A 19 7.39 4.83 11.45
N LEU A 20 7.29 3.67 10.80
CA LEU A 20 6.84 2.43 11.44
C LEU A 20 7.89 1.81 12.37
N PHE A 21 9.19 2.04 12.13
CA PHE A 21 10.27 1.57 12.99
C PHE A 21 10.69 2.58 14.07
N ARG A 22 10.44 3.88 13.88
CA ARG A 22 10.70 4.94 14.87
C ARG A 22 9.60 4.98 15.94
N GLN A 23 9.40 3.86 16.62
CA GLN A 23 8.43 3.75 17.71
C GLN A 23 9.18 3.80 19.04
N PRO A 24 8.77 4.65 20.00
CA PRO A 24 9.52 4.87 21.24
C PRO A 24 9.50 3.65 22.17
N GLU A 25 8.44 2.84 22.09
CA GLU A 25 8.24 1.66 22.93
C GLU A 25 8.40 0.37 22.13
N LYS A 26 8.77 -0.71 22.84
CA LYS A 26 8.82 -2.05 22.22
C LYS A 26 7.43 -2.43 21.69
N LEU A 27 7.37 -2.72 20.41
CA LEU A 27 6.13 -3.14 19.75
C LEU A 27 5.66 -4.49 20.30
N ASN A 28 4.36 -4.58 20.57
CA ASN A 28 3.70 -5.87 20.75
C ASN A 28 3.78 -6.71 19.45
N GLU A 29 3.56 -8.02 19.55
CA GLU A 29 3.71 -8.91 18.38
C GLU A 29 2.72 -8.58 17.24
N HIS A 30 1.54 -8.04 17.58
CA HIS A 30 0.53 -7.62 16.59
C HIS A 30 0.99 -6.40 15.78
N ASN A 31 1.40 -5.32 16.44
CA ASN A 31 1.87 -4.10 15.79
C ASN A 31 3.22 -4.30 15.09
N LYS A 32 4.09 -5.16 15.65
CA LYS A 32 5.33 -5.59 14.97
C LYS A 32 5.03 -6.31 13.66
N THR A 33 4.04 -7.19 13.66
CA THR A 33 3.58 -7.87 12.44
C THR A 33 2.98 -6.87 11.46
N LEU A 34 2.12 -5.96 11.91
CA LEU A 34 1.56 -4.89 11.06
C LEU A 34 2.65 -4.04 10.39
N ALA A 35 3.58 -3.51 11.19
CA ALA A 35 4.68 -2.68 10.71
C ALA A 35 5.56 -3.41 9.69
N MET A 36 5.89 -4.67 9.96
CA MET A 36 6.68 -5.52 9.06
C MET A 36 5.97 -5.76 7.73
N LEU A 37 4.66 -6.08 7.75
CA LEU A 37 3.90 -6.38 6.54
C LEU A 37 3.65 -5.14 5.67
N ILE A 38 3.42 -3.98 6.29
CA ILE A 38 3.34 -2.71 5.56
C ILE A 38 4.71 -2.35 4.97
N THR A 39 5.79 -2.49 5.74
CA THR A 39 7.17 -2.26 5.26
C THR A 39 7.49 -3.12 4.06
N LEU A 40 7.16 -4.41 4.10
CA LEU A 40 7.37 -5.32 2.98
C LEU A 40 6.59 -4.89 1.74
N SER A 41 5.34 -4.45 1.94
CA SER A 41 4.49 -3.97 0.85
C SER A 41 5.06 -2.69 0.21
N VAL A 42 5.45 -1.69 1.01
CA VAL A 42 6.10 -0.49 0.46
C VAL A 42 7.49 -0.79 -0.12
N GLY A 43 8.15 -1.86 0.32
CA GLY A 43 9.35 -2.40 -0.30
C GLY A 43 9.13 -2.87 -1.74
N PHE A 44 8.01 -3.54 -2.02
CA PHE A 44 7.65 -3.90 -3.41
C PHE A 44 7.35 -2.66 -4.27
N ILE A 45 6.71 -1.63 -3.69
CA ILE A 45 6.47 -0.36 -4.38
C ILE A 45 7.79 0.33 -4.71
N ALA A 46 8.71 0.41 -3.74
CA ALA A 46 10.03 0.99 -3.94
C ALA A 46 10.85 0.20 -4.98
N ALA A 47 10.81 -1.13 -4.95
CA ALA A 47 11.49 -1.98 -5.94
C ALA A 47 11.00 -1.69 -7.36
N ALA A 48 9.70 -1.47 -7.55
CA ALA A 48 9.14 -1.10 -8.85
C ALA A 48 9.63 0.27 -9.35
N ALA A 49 9.70 1.26 -8.46
CA ALA A 49 10.22 2.59 -8.78
C ALA A 49 11.73 2.56 -9.08
N ILE A 50 12.51 1.78 -8.31
CA ILE A 50 13.94 1.55 -8.56
C ILE A 50 14.13 0.86 -9.92
N GLY A 51 13.29 -0.13 -10.23
CA GLY A 51 13.28 -0.79 -11.53
C GLY A 51 13.15 0.22 -12.68
N GLN A 52 12.20 1.15 -12.59
CA GLN A 52 12.03 2.20 -13.60
C GLN A 52 13.24 3.10 -13.78
N LEU A 53 14.04 3.31 -12.72
CA LEU A 53 15.22 4.18 -12.78
C LEU A 53 16.48 3.46 -13.28
N LEU A 54 16.63 2.17 -12.97
CA LEU A 54 17.87 1.43 -13.19
C LEU A 54 17.81 0.50 -14.40
N ILE A 55 16.62 0.06 -14.80
CA ILE A 55 16.46 -0.95 -15.84
C ILE A 55 16.27 -0.27 -17.19
N SER A 56 17.32 -0.31 -18.02
CA SER A 56 17.26 0.14 -19.41
C SER A 56 16.55 -0.90 -20.29
N GLU A 57 15.66 -0.44 -21.18
CA GLU A 57 14.77 -1.28 -22.01
C GLU A 57 15.45 -2.05 -23.15
N HIS A 58 16.78 -2.18 -23.14
CA HIS A 58 17.54 -2.75 -24.26
C HIS A 58 17.45 -4.29 -24.41
N ASN A 59 16.98 -5.01 -23.38
CA ASN A 59 16.90 -6.48 -23.36
C ASN A 59 15.48 -6.97 -23.01
N GLN A 60 15.05 -8.08 -23.60
CA GLN A 60 13.74 -8.70 -23.34
C GLN A 60 13.59 -9.15 -21.89
N ASP A 61 14.67 -9.65 -21.27
CA ASP A 61 14.67 -10.07 -19.87
C ASP A 61 14.46 -8.87 -18.94
N THR A 62 15.08 -7.73 -19.26
CA THR A 62 14.97 -6.50 -18.45
C THR A 62 13.57 -5.90 -18.53
N GLN A 63 12.95 -5.90 -19.71
CA GLN A 63 11.53 -5.51 -19.87
C GLN A 63 10.58 -6.43 -19.09
N THR A 64 10.85 -7.74 -19.11
CA THR A 64 10.03 -8.72 -18.37
C THR A 64 10.12 -8.47 -16.87
N LEU A 65 11.33 -8.26 -16.34
CA LEU A 65 11.56 -7.91 -14.94
C LEU A 65 10.82 -6.62 -14.56
N GLN A 66 10.91 -5.58 -15.40
CA GLN A 66 10.24 -4.31 -15.15
C GLN A 66 8.72 -4.44 -15.08
N ARG A 67 8.14 -5.28 -15.95
CA ARG A 67 6.71 -5.60 -15.93
C ARG A 67 6.32 -6.36 -14.66
N LEU A 68 7.12 -7.33 -14.22
CA LEU A 68 6.87 -8.07 -12.98
C LEU A 68 6.88 -7.15 -11.76
N LEU A 69 7.87 -6.27 -11.65
CA LEU A 69 7.94 -5.30 -10.56
C LEU A 69 6.74 -4.34 -10.55
N SER A 70 6.34 -3.84 -11.73
CA SER A 70 5.16 -3.00 -11.88
C SER A 70 3.89 -3.73 -11.46
N ASN A 71 3.74 -5.00 -11.85
CA ASN A 71 2.61 -5.81 -11.42
C ASN A 71 2.61 -6.08 -9.91
N MET A 72 3.77 -6.29 -9.29
CA MET A 72 3.86 -6.44 -7.84
C MET A 72 3.41 -5.18 -7.09
N LYS A 73 3.74 -4.00 -7.60
CA LYS A 73 3.26 -2.73 -7.04
C LYS A 73 1.73 -2.65 -7.08
N GLU A 74 1.15 -2.85 -8.26
CA GLU A 74 -0.27 -2.58 -8.52
C GLU A 74 -1.22 -3.68 -8.02
N TYR A 75 -0.88 -4.95 -8.28
CA TYR A 75 -1.77 -6.08 -7.99
C TYR A 75 -1.55 -6.73 -6.62
N VAL A 76 -0.47 -6.36 -5.92
CA VAL A 76 -0.08 -6.99 -4.66
C VAL A 76 0.10 -5.97 -3.56
N ALA A 77 1.09 -5.09 -3.67
CA ALA A 77 1.48 -4.21 -2.57
C ALA A 77 0.35 -3.29 -2.12
N ILE A 78 -0.30 -2.59 -3.06
CA ILE A 78 -1.40 -1.67 -2.78
C ILE A 78 -2.60 -2.38 -2.13
N PRO A 79 -3.16 -3.48 -2.71
CA PRO A 79 -4.25 -4.22 -2.08
C PRO A 79 -3.88 -4.78 -0.70
N LEU A 80 -2.63 -5.23 -0.52
CA LEU A 80 -2.16 -5.73 0.76
C LEU A 80 -2.17 -4.65 1.84
N ILE A 81 -1.65 -3.44 1.54
CA ILE A 81 -1.70 -2.30 2.47
C ILE A 81 -3.16 -1.96 2.83
N GLY A 82 -4.04 -1.86 1.82
CA GLY A 82 -5.45 -1.57 2.04
C GLY A 82 -6.13 -2.61 2.95
N SER A 83 -5.91 -3.91 2.68
CA SER A 83 -6.50 -5.00 3.47
C SER A 83 -5.94 -5.10 4.90
N LEU A 84 -4.66 -4.77 5.10
CA LEU A 84 -4.04 -4.71 6.43
C LEU A 84 -4.63 -3.60 7.29
N LEU A 85 -4.70 -2.39 6.73
CA LEU A 85 -5.23 -1.22 7.45
C LEU A 85 -6.73 -1.37 7.71
N LEU A 86 -7.47 -1.92 6.75
CA LEU A 86 -8.89 -2.24 6.93
C LEU A 86 -9.08 -3.24 8.08
N ALA A 87 -8.39 -4.37 8.07
CA ALA A 87 -8.49 -5.35 9.15
C ALA A 87 -8.16 -4.73 10.52
N THR A 88 -7.10 -3.91 10.57
CA THR A 88 -6.66 -3.21 11.79
C THR A 88 -7.74 -2.27 12.33
N SER A 89 -8.48 -1.57 11.45
CA SER A 89 -9.61 -0.70 11.84
C SER A 89 -10.82 -1.44 12.45
N PHE A 90 -10.85 -2.77 12.29
CA PHE A 90 -11.81 -3.67 12.94
C PHE A 90 -11.20 -4.43 14.12
N SER A 91 -10.02 -4.01 14.60
CA SER A 91 -9.26 -4.71 15.64
C SER A 91 -8.98 -6.18 15.29
N LYS A 92 -8.90 -6.50 14.00
CA LYS A 92 -8.49 -7.82 13.50
C LYS A 92 -7.03 -7.74 13.06
N PHE A 93 -6.26 -8.75 13.45
CA PHE A 93 -4.83 -8.80 13.16
C PHE A 93 -4.51 -9.95 12.22
N TRP A 94 -3.68 -9.66 11.22
CA TRP A 94 -3.16 -10.68 10.32
C TRP A 94 -2.05 -11.46 11.01
N SER A 95 -2.08 -12.78 10.88
CA SER A 95 -0.89 -13.60 11.10
C SER A 95 0.00 -13.53 9.86
N ARG A 96 1.31 -13.76 10.03
CA ARG A 96 2.28 -13.81 8.92
C ARG A 96 1.87 -14.84 7.87
N ALA A 97 1.41 -16.01 8.32
CA ALA A 97 0.90 -17.06 7.45
C ALA A 97 -0.39 -16.66 6.71
N GLY A 98 -1.32 -15.97 7.40
CA GLY A 98 -2.54 -15.46 6.78
C GLY A 98 -2.24 -14.47 5.66
N TRP A 99 -1.31 -13.54 5.90
CA TRP A 99 -0.90 -12.57 4.88
C TRP A 99 -0.26 -13.25 3.66
N GLY A 100 0.58 -14.26 3.87
CA GLY A 100 1.16 -15.05 2.77
C GLY A 100 0.10 -15.77 1.93
N ARG A 101 -0.92 -16.36 2.57
CA ARG A 101 -2.04 -17.00 1.85
C ARG A 101 -2.86 -15.96 1.06
N TRP A 102 -3.06 -14.78 1.62
CA TRP A 102 -3.76 -13.71 0.93
C TRP A 102 -2.98 -13.21 -0.30
N MET A 103 -1.66 -13.06 -0.19
CA MET A 103 -0.79 -12.76 -1.33
C MET A 103 -0.89 -13.84 -2.42
N LEU A 104 -0.89 -15.13 -2.05
CA LEU A 104 -1.08 -16.22 -3.01
C LEU A 104 -2.46 -16.18 -3.68
N ALA A 105 -3.51 -15.82 -2.95
CA ALA A 105 -4.84 -15.64 -3.51
C ALA A 105 -4.87 -14.49 -4.54
N LEU A 106 -4.19 -13.37 -4.27
CA LEU A 106 -4.06 -12.27 -5.23
C LEU A 106 -3.32 -12.70 -6.51
N PHE A 107 -2.26 -13.51 -6.38
CA PHE A 107 -1.58 -14.08 -7.56
C PHE A 107 -2.46 -15.04 -8.34
N ALA A 108 -3.18 -15.93 -7.66
CA ALA A 108 -4.08 -16.87 -8.30
C ALA A 108 -5.24 -16.17 -9.03
N LEU A 109 -5.83 -15.14 -8.41
CA LEU A 109 -6.88 -14.33 -9.04
C LEU A 109 -6.34 -13.56 -10.23
N PHE A 110 -5.17 -12.91 -10.10
CA PHE A 110 -4.50 -12.24 -11.22
C PHE A 110 -4.33 -13.19 -12.41
N GLU A 111 -3.78 -14.39 -12.17
CA GLU A 111 -3.53 -15.36 -13.23
C GLU A 111 -4.83 -15.93 -13.82
N LEU A 112 -5.84 -16.19 -12.99
CA LEU A 112 -7.17 -16.65 -13.43
C LEU A 112 -7.83 -15.64 -14.36
N PHE A 113 -7.91 -14.37 -13.95
CA PHE A 113 -8.53 -13.32 -14.77
C PHE A 113 -7.69 -12.98 -16.00
N ARG A 114 -6.36 -13.11 -15.93
CA ARG A 114 -5.48 -12.97 -17.08
C ARG A 114 -5.76 -14.05 -18.13
N ARG A 115 -5.92 -15.32 -17.71
CA ARG A 115 -6.24 -16.44 -18.61
C ARG A 115 -7.66 -16.39 -19.15
N ALA A 116 -8.59 -15.81 -18.40
CA ALA A 116 -9.97 -15.61 -18.82
C ALA A 116 -10.18 -14.35 -19.70
N GLU A 117 -9.10 -13.67 -20.11
CA GLU A 117 -9.15 -12.40 -20.88
C GLU A 117 -9.91 -11.25 -20.18
N LEU A 118 -10.10 -11.36 -18.87
CA LEU A 118 -10.79 -10.39 -18.01
C LEU A 118 -9.83 -9.58 -17.13
N GLY A 119 -8.53 -9.57 -17.47
CA GLY A 119 -7.49 -8.91 -16.67
C GLY A 119 -7.73 -7.41 -16.43
N GLY A 120 -8.28 -6.69 -17.42
CA GLY A 120 -8.63 -5.27 -17.28
C GLY A 120 -9.74 -5.02 -16.25
N HIS A 121 -10.79 -5.84 -16.27
CA HIS A 121 -11.88 -5.77 -15.29
C HIS A 121 -11.38 -6.08 -13.88
N TYR A 122 -10.55 -7.11 -13.75
CA TYR A 122 -9.92 -7.45 -12.47
C TYR A 122 -9.11 -6.27 -11.91
N ALA A 123 -8.31 -5.63 -12.75
CA ALA A 123 -7.52 -4.46 -12.35
C ALA A 123 -8.38 -3.30 -11.82
N MET A 124 -9.46 -2.96 -12.53
CA MET A 124 -10.40 -1.90 -12.12
C MET A 124 -11.08 -2.22 -10.79
N VAL A 125 -11.58 -3.45 -10.63
CA VAL A 125 -12.21 -3.91 -9.39
C VAL A 125 -11.21 -3.85 -8.24
N LEU A 126 -9.98 -4.31 -8.46
CA LEU A 126 -8.94 -4.32 -7.44
C LEU A 126 -8.52 -2.91 -7.01
N ALA A 127 -8.40 -1.97 -7.96
CA ALA A 127 -8.15 -0.55 -7.68
C ALA A 127 -9.29 0.07 -6.84
N GLY A 128 -10.55 -0.20 -7.21
CA GLY A 128 -11.73 0.25 -6.48
C GLY A 128 -11.80 -0.32 -5.06
N LEU A 129 -11.58 -1.62 -4.91
CA LEU A 129 -11.57 -2.30 -3.60
C LEU A 129 -10.43 -1.78 -2.71
N SER A 130 -9.24 -1.55 -3.26
CA SER A 130 -8.10 -1.02 -2.50
C SER A 130 -8.37 0.41 -2.03
N SER A 131 -8.96 1.24 -2.88
CA SER A 131 -9.37 2.61 -2.55
C SER A 131 -10.43 2.62 -1.45
N ALA A 132 -11.48 1.81 -1.60
CA ALA A 132 -12.54 1.67 -0.61
C ALA A 132 -12.00 1.15 0.73
N ALA A 133 -11.12 0.15 0.71
CA ALA A 133 -10.51 -0.40 1.91
C ALA A 133 -9.73 0.65 2.70
N LEU A 134 -8.91 1.48 2.02
CA LEU A 134 -8.16 2.56 2.66
C LEU A 134 -9.10 3.62 3.26
N ILE A 135 -10.10 4.07 2.52
CA ILE A 135 -11.03 5.10 3.00
C ILE A 135 -11.81 4.58 4.21
N ILE A 136 -12.37 3.37 4.13
CA ILE A 136 -13.13 2.76 5.22
C ILE A 136 -12.23 2.54 6.45
N ALA A 137 -10.97 2.11 6.26
CA ALA A 137 -10.03 1.89 7.35
C ALA A 137 -9.89 3.14 8.23
N PHE A 138 -9.69 4.31 7.61
CA PHE A 138 -9.48 5.55 8.37
C PHE A 138 -10.76 6.24 8.80
N ALA A 139 -11.85 6.12 8.04
CA ALA A 139 -13.15 6.68 8.42
C ALA A 139 -13.69 6.13 9.76
N ARG A 140 -13.26 4.92 10.15
CA ARG A 140 -13.68 4.24 11.38
C ARG A 140 -13.02 4.77 12.66
N TYR A 141 -11.86 5.43 12.57
CA TYR A 141 -11.19 5.95 13.76
C TYR A 141 -11.90 7.18 14.30
N SER A 142 -12.16 7.22 15.61
CA SER A 142 -12.79 8.37 16.27
C SER A 142 -11.79 9.50 16.55
N GLN A 143 -10.51 9.16 16.71
CA GLN A 143 -9.44 10.13 16.98
C GLN A 143 -9.14 10.93 15.71
N ALA A 144 -9.37 12.25 15.75
CA ALA A 144 -9.13 13.15 14.62
C ALA A 144 -7.66 13.12 14.16
N GLU A 145 -6.73 12.94 15.09
CA GLU A 145 -5.29 12.83 14.83
C GLU A 145 -4.92 11.64 13.92
N ILE A 146 -5.71 10.57 13.94
CA ILE A 146 -5.53 9.41 13.05
C ILE A 146 -6.40 9.57 11.81
N ARG A 147 -7.68 9.91 12.01
CA ARG A 147 -8.70 9.95 10.96
C ARG A 147 -8.36 10.96 9.87
N VAL A 148 -7.99 12.19 10.23
CA VAL A 148 -7.76 13.28 9.26
C VAL A 148 -6.57 12.98 8.34
N PRO A 149 -5.34 12.76 8.85
CA PRO A 149 -4.22 12.42 7.97
C PRO A 149 -4.47 11.09 7.25
N GLY A 150 -5.06 10.10 7.92
CA GLY A 150 -5.42 8.82 7.32
C GLY A 150 -6.34 8.95 6.10
N LEU A 151 -7.40 9.76 6.20
CA LEU A 151 -8.31 10.03 5.09
C LEU A 151 -7.64 10.84 3.98
N ILE A 152 -6.80 11.83 4.30
CA ILE A 152 -6.04 12.57 3.30
C ILE A 152 -5.13 11.61 2.52
N GLY A 153 -4.37 10.76 3.23
CA GLY A 153 -3.53 9.74 2.62
C GLY A 153 -4.35 8.76 1.76
N ALA A 154 -5.47 8.26 2.27
CA ALA A 154 -6.35 7.35 1.53
C ALA A 154 -6.93 7.98 0.26
N LEU A 155 -7.34 9.26 0.31
CA LEU A 155 -7.84 9.99 -0.85
C LEU A 155 -6.75 10.20 -1.90
N LEU A 156 -5.54 10.59 -1.47
CA LEU A 156 -4.39 10.73 -2.37
C LEU A 156 -4.00 9.39 -3.01
N ALA A 157 -4.00 8.29 -2.24
CA ALA A 157 -3.81 6.95 -2.79
C ALA A 157 -4.88 6.61 -3.83
N SER A 158 -6.15 6.89 -3.51
CA SER A 158 -7.28 6.59 -4.39
C SER A 158 -7.18 7.36 -5.70
N LEU A 159 -6.76 8.62 -5.66
CA LEU A 159 -6.48 9.40 -6.88
C LEU A 159 -5.28 8.83 -7.65
N ALA A 160 -4.20 8.50 -6.95
CA ALA A 160 -3.00 7.93 -7.56
C ALA A 160 -3.27 6.63 -8.31
N ILE A 161 -4.10 5.74 -7.74
CA ILE A 161 -4.37 4.40 -8.26
C ILE A 161 -5.56 4.42 -9.22
N GLY A 162 -6.68 5.02 -8.80
CA GLY A 162 -7.96 4.95 -9.50
C GLY A 162 -8.15 5.99 -10.61
N VAL A 163 -7.37 7.08 -10.63
CA VAL A 163 -7.50 8.14 -11.65
C VAL A 163 -6.25 8.26 -12.52
N TYR A 164 -5.07 8.39 -11.90
CA TYR A 164 -3.83 8.64 -12.64
C TYR A 164 -3.03 7.37 -12.96
N GLY A 165 -3.31 6.28 -12.25
CA GLY A 165 -2.54 5.03 -12.28
C GLY A 165 -2.73 4.21 -13.56
N PRO A 166 -1.91 3.18 -13.77
CA PRO A 166 -2.02 2.29 -14.92
C PRO A 166 -3.32 1.46 -14.90
N LEU A 167 -3.90 1.26 -13.72
CA LEU A 167 -5.17 0.55 -13.51
C LEU A 167 -6.35 1.52 -13.31
N SER A 168 -6.25 2.72 -13.88
CA SER A 168 -7.24 3.78 -13.70
C SER A 168 -8.64 3.38 -14.17
N LEU A 169 -9.65 3.83 -13.42
CA LEU A 169 -11.07 3.76 -13.78
C LEU A 169 -11.42 4.79 -14.87
N LEU A 170 -10.59 5.81 -15.04
CA LEU A 170 -10.73 6.89 -16.02
C LEU A 170 -9.46 6.95 -16.90
N PRO A 171 -9.33 6.08 -17.91
CA PRO A 171 -8.12 5.95 -18.72
C PRO A 171 -7.65 7.25 -19.37
N GLU A 172 -8.57 8.17 -19.64
CA GLU A 172 -8.31 9.49 -20.25
C GLU A 172 -7.38 10.38 -19.40
N TYR A 173 -7.34 10.19 -18.08
CA TYR A 173 -6.53 10.98 -17.16
C TYR A 173 -5.24 10.30 -16.74
N ARG A 174 -4.85 9.20 -17.40
CA ARG A 174 -3.65 8.44 -17.02
C ARG A 174 -2.40 9.32 -17.11
N ASN A 175 -1.69 9.42 -15.98
CA ASN A 175 -0.44 10.16 -15.89
C ASN A 175 0.45 9.50 -14.84
N GLU A 176 1.50 8.83 -15.31
CA GLU A 176 2.38 8.05 -14.44
C GLU A 176 3.14 8.91 -13.43
N ALA A 177 3.65 10.08 -13.85
CA ALA A 177 4.37 10.99 -12.96
C ALA A 177 3.46 11.53 -11.84
N LEU A 178 2.21 11.88 -12.15
CA LEU A 178 1.23 12.30 -11.13
C LEU A 178 0.83 11.15 -10.23
N SER A 179 0.60 9.95 -10.78
CA SER A 179 0.29 8.76 -10.01
C SER A 179 1.38 8.48 -8.96
N HIS A 180 2.64 8.43 -9.38
CA HIS A 180 3.77 8.17 -8.50
C HIS A 180 3.98 9.29 -7.47
N GLY A 181 3.86 10.55 -7.90
CA GLY A 181 3.98 11.70 -7.00
C GLY A 181 2.90 11.73 -5.91
N LEU A 182 1.63 11.48 -6.28
CA LEU A 182 0.52 11.38 -5.34
C LEU A 182 0.67 10.17 -4.41
N LEU A 183 1.10 9.02 -4.95
CA LEU A 183 1.34 7.83 -4.15
C LEU A 183 2.49 8.05 -3.15
N ALA A 184 3.53 8.77 -3.52
CA ALA A 184 4.63 9.14 -2.62
C ALA A 184 4.14 9.93 -1.40
N ILE A 185 3.37 11.00 -1.66
CA ILE A 185 2.81 11.86 -0.60
C ILE A 185 1.83 11.05 0.25
N SER A 186 0.96 10.26 -0.38
CA SER A 186 0.04 9.35 0.28
C SER A 186 0.76 8.41 1.25
N LEU A 187 1.78 7.68 0.79
CA LEU A 187 2.51 6.72 1.62
C LEU A 187 3.19 7.38 2.81
N ALA A 188 3.72 8.60 2.65
CA ALA A 188 4.29 9.34 3.76
C ALA A 188 3.25 9.67 4.84
N ILE A 189 2.08 10.19 4.42
CA ILE A 189 0.98 10.52 5.32
C ILE A 189 0.39 9.26 5.98
N LEU A 190 0.19 8.19 5.21
CA LEU A 190 -0.28 6.90 5.70
C LEU A 190 0.71 6.30 6.71
N GLY A 191 2.01 6.48 6.52
CA GLY A 191 3.03 6.07 7.49
C GLY A 191 2.88 6.77 8.84
N VAL A 192 2.62 8.09 8.82
CA VAL A 192 2.32 8.85 10.05
C VAL A 192 1.03 8.37 10.70
N ALA A 193 -0.07 8.28 9.95
CA ALA A 193 -1.35 7.84 10.48
C ALA A 193 -1.28 6.42 11.06
N THR A 194 -0.54 5.52 10.42
CA THR A 194 -0.33 4.15 10.90
C THR A 194 0.55 4.12 12.16
N GLY A 195 1.58 4.98 12.25
CA GLY A 195 2.35 5.14 13.47
C GLY A 195 1.48 5.57 14.66
N LEU A 196 0.52 6.47 14.43
CA LEU A 196 -0.45 6.88 15.46
C LEU A 196 -1.42 5.75 15.82
N ILE A 197 -1.83 4.91 14.88
CA ILE A 197 -2.63 3.69 15.16
C ILE A 197 -1.84 2.74 16.07
N ILE A 198 -0.56 2.53 15.80
CA ILE A 198 0.30 1.67 16.62
C ILE A 198 0.38 2.20 18.06
N ALA A 199 0.62 3.50 18.22
CA ALA A 199 0.66 4.15 19.54
C ALA A 199 -0.68 4.05 20.28
N LEU A 200 -1.80 4.22 19.58
CA LEU A 200 -3.14 4.06 20.15
C LEU A 200 -3.37 2.63 20.65
N ASN A 201 -3.03 1.62 19.84
CA ASN A 201 -3.18 0.21 20.19
C ASN A 201 -2.35 -0.14 21.44
N GLN A 202 -1.12 0.37 21.54
CA GLN A 202 -0.26 0.17 22.72
C GLN A 202 -0.88 0.78 23.98
N LYS A 203 -1.39 2.00 23.89
CA LYS A 203 -2.06 2.67 25.03
C LYS A 203 -3.28 1.89 25.51
N GLN A 204 -4.07 1.34 24.59
CA GLN A 204 -5.25 0.53 24.95
C GLN A 204 -4.88 -0.77 25.68
N GLU A 205 -3.81 -1.45 25.29
CA GLU A 205 -3.32 -2.65 25.98
C GLU A 205 -2.83 -2.35 27.40
N THR A 206 -2.16 -1.22 27.63
CA THR A 206 -1.71 -0.83 28.98
C THR A 206 -2.86 -0.53 29.94
N LEU A 207 -4.00 -0.04 29.43
CA LEU A 207 -5.17 0.34 30.23
C LEU A 207 -6.11 -0.83 30.52
N SER A 208 -6.02 -1.92 29.76
CA SER A 208 -6.79 -3.15 29.94
C SER A 208 -5.85 -4.34 30.08
N PRO A 209 -5.08 -4.45 31.18
CA PRO A 209 -4.33 -5.67 31.44
C PRO A 209 -5.33 -6.82 31.48
N ARG A 210 -5.17 -7.78 30.56
CA ARG A 210 -5.99 -8.99 30.53
C ARG A 210 -5.84 -9.69 31.88
N VAL A 211 -6.90 -9.67 32.67
CA VAL A 211 -7.08 -10.48 33.89
C VAL A 211 -7.21 -11.94 33.50
#